data_AF-A0A1F3WLX9-F1
#
_entry.id   AF-A0A1F3WLX9-F1
#
_cell.length_a   1.000
_cell.length_b   1.000
_cell.length_c   1.000
_cell.angle_alpha   90.00
_cell.angle_beta   90.00
_cell.angle_gamma   90.00
#
_symmetry.space_group_name_H-M   'P 1'
#
loop_
_entity.id
_entity.type
_entity.pdbx_description
1 polymer ?
#
loop_
_entity_poly.entity_id
_entity_poly.type
_entity_poly.pdbx_seq_one_letter_code
_entity_poly.pdbx_strand_id
1 'polypeptide(L)' 'MNWVNEYPIEWRKPPFDLAELARLRWIKGLSIKELAQRFGKSKSSIDYHLKMIKKKNFNLVGLTYVEREMILGGD' A
#
# COMPACT_ATOMS: atom_id res chain seq x y z
N MET A 1 -34.19 -16.73 22.41
CA MET A 1 -32.72 -16.65 22.36
C MET A 1 -32.35 -16.12 20.99
N ASN A 2 -31.96 -14.84 20.92
CA ASN A 2 -31.67 -14.16 19.66
C ASN A 2 -30.16 -14.30 19.38
N TRP A 3 -29.79 -15.06 18.35
CA TRP A 3 -28.39 -15.22 17.93
C TRP A 3 -28.06 -14.04 17.02
N VAL A 4 -27.47 -12.98 17.58
CA VAL A 4 -26.89 -11.90 16.77
C VAL A 4 -25.52 -12.42 16.32
N ASN A 5 -25.50 -13.09 15.16
CA ASN A 5 -24.27 -13.52 14.53
C ASN A 5 -23.62 -12.27 13.91
N GLU A 6 -22.88 -11.52 14.72
CA GLU A 6 -22.05 -10.40 14.28
C GLU A 6 -20.95 -10.93 13.36
N TYR A 7 -21.23 -11.00 12.06
CA TYR A 7 -20.18 -11.20 11.08
C TYR A 7 -19.29 -9.96 11.12
N PRO A 8 -17.99 -10.09 11.45
CA PRO A 8 -17.08 -8.97 11.31
C PRO A 8 -17.12 -8.56 9.85
N ILE A 9 -17.46 -7.30 9.60
CA ILE A 9 -17.45 -6.71 8.26
C ILE A 9 -15.99 -6.78 7.80
N GLU A 10 -15.63 -7.85 7.11
CA GLU A 10 -14.35 -7.97 6.43
C GLU A 10 -14.41 -6.96 5.29
N TRP A 11 -14.00 -5.72 5.59
CA TRP A 11 -13.80 -4.68 4.61
C TRP A 11 -12.97 -5.30 3.49
N ARG A 12 -13.58 -5.43 2.31
CA ARG A 12 -12.94 -5.94 1.09
C ARG A 12 -11.59 -5.24 0.97
N LYS A 13 -10.50 -5.94 1.29
CA LYS A 13 -9.16 -5.46 0.97
C LYS A 13 -9.21 -5.12 -0.51
N PRO A 14 -8.98 -3.86 -0.92
CA PRO A 14 -8.87 -3.57 -2.32
C PRO A 14 -7.82 -4.55 -2.89
N PRO A 15 -8.02 -5.09 -4.10
CA PRO A 15 -7.11 -6.08 -4.68
C PRO A 15 -5.67 -5.57 -4.84
N PHE A 16 -5.43 -4.29 -4.53
CA PHE A 16 -4.15 -3.65 -4.59
C PHE A 16 -4.02 -2.60 -3.48
N ASP A 17 -3.23 -2.92 -2.45
CA ASP A 17 -3.00 -2.04 -1.32
C ASP A 17 -1.83 -1.09 -1.62
N LEU A 18 -2.17 0.17 -1.94
CA LEU A 18 -1.18 1.20 -2.27
C LEU A 18 -0.32 1.58 -1.07
N ALA A 19 -0.86 1.47 0.15
CA ALA A 19 -0.14 1.77 1.37
C ALA A 19 0.95 0.72 1.62
N GLU A 20 0.61 -0.57 1.48
CA GLU A 20 1.57 -1.66 1.53
C GLU A 20 2.64 -1.53 0.44
N LEU A 21 2.25 -1.18 -0.80
CA LEU A 21 3.21 -0.92 -1.86
C LEU A 21 4.22 0.17 -1.47
N ALA A 22 3.74 1.26 -0.87
CA ALA A 22 4.59 2.35 -0.42
C ALA A 22 5.55 1.91 0.70
N ARG A 23 5.05 1.21 1.72
CA ARG A 23 5.88 0.66 2.81
C ARG A 23 6.99 -0.23 2.27
N LEU A 24 6.63 -1.17 1.40
CA LEU A 24 7.61 -2.10 0.84
C LEU A 24 8.65 -1.38 -0.01
N ARG A 25 8.27 -0.34 -0.76
CA ARG A 25 9.20 0.41 -1.60
C ARG A 25 10.14 1.30 -0.79
N TRP A 26 9.61 2.15 0.08
CA TRP A 26 10.38 3.23 0.73
C TRP A 26 10.88 2.87 2.12
N ILE A 27 10.15 2.05 2.89
CA ILE A 27 10.57 1.64 4.23
C ILE A 27 11.44 0.38 4.16
N LYS A 28 11.02 -0.62 3.38
CA LYS A 28 11.77 -1.88 3.23
C LYS A 28 12.80 -1.86 2.10
N GLY A 29 12.75 -0.88 1.20
CA GLY A 29 13.72 -0.74 0.10
C GLY A 29 13.58 -1.77 -1.02
N LEU A 30 12.42 -2.43 -1.19
CA LEU A 30 12.25 -3.47 -2.21
C LEU A 30 12.38 -2.91 -3.63
N SER A 31 12.95 -3.73 -4.51
CA SER A 31 13.03 -3.42 -5.94
C SER A 31 11.68 -3.57 -6.65
N ILE A 32 11.46 -2.82 -7.73
CA ILE A 32 10.23 -2.90 -8.56
C ILE A 32 9.97 -4.34 -9.02
N LYS A 33 11.02 -5.12 -9.31
CA LYS A 33 10.90 -6.54 -9.70
C LYS A 33 10.33 -7.40 -8.57
N GLU A 34 10.77 -7.18 -7.33
CA GLU A 34 10.29 -7.93 -6.16
C GLU A 34 8.86 -7.54 -5.82
N LEU A 35 8.53 -6.25 -5.90
CA LEU A 35 7.17 -5.75 -5.74
C LEU A 35 6.24 -6.37 -6.80
N ALA A 36 6.65 -6.36 -8.07
CA ALA A 36 5.90 -6.97 -9.16
C ALA A 36 5.61 -8.46 -8.91
N GLN A 37 6.62 -9.22 -8.45
CA GLN A 37 6.47 -10.64 -8.13
C GLN A 37 5.53 -10.85 -6.94
N ARG A 38 5.66 -10.05 -5.88
CA ARG A 38 4.87 -10.17 -4.65
C ARG A 38 3.40 -9.81 -4.85
N PHE A 39 3.13 -8.78 -5.63
CA PHE A 39 1.77 -8.34 -5.95
C PHE A 39 1.17 -9.08 -7.16
N GLY A 40 1.94 -9.94 -7.84
CA GLY A 40 1.49 -10.62 -9.06
C GLY A 40 1.12 -9.65 -10.19
N LYS A 41 1.80 -8.50 -10.25
CA LYS A 41 1.53 -7.43 -11.23
C LYS A 41 2.73 -7.20 -12.14
N SER A 42 2.48 -6.62 -13.31
CA SER A 42 3.55 -6.17 -14.19
C SER A 42 4.36 -5.04 -13.57
N LYS A 43 5.66 -5.01 -13.85
CA LYS A 43 6.57 -3.94 -13.41
C LYS A 43 6.05 -2.54 -13.78
N SER A 44 5.45 -2.40 -14.97
CA SER A 44 4.86 -1.14 -15.44
C SER A 44 3.69 -0.68 -14.57
N SER A 45 2.85 -1.61 -14.09
CA SER A 45 1.76 -1.28 -13.16
C SER A 45 2.31 -0.83 -11.82
N ILE A 46 3.33 -1.50 -11.29
CA ILE A 46 4.00 -1.08 -10.06
C ILE A 46 4.60 0.32 -10.21
N ASP A 47 5.35 0.58 -11.28
CA ASP A 47 5.93 1.89 -11.58
C ASP A 47 4.85 2.98 -11.66
N TYR A 48 3.76 2.71 -12.37
CA TYR A 48 2.62 3.63 -12.46
C TYR A 48 2.06 3.96 -11.07
N HIS A 49 1.83 2.96 -10.23
CA HIS A 49 1.32 3.16 -8.89
C HIS A 49 2.30 3.95 -8.02
N LEU A 50 3.60 3.64 -8.07
CA LEU A 50 4.61 4.39 -7.32
C LEU A 50 4.65 5.88 -7.73
N LYS A 51 4.57 6.17 -9.04
CA LYS A 51 4.47 7.56 -9.53
C LYS A 51 3.20 8.26 -9.06
N MET A 52 2.06 7.55 -9.09
CA MET A 52 0.79 8.08 -8.61
C MET A 52 0.85 8.39 -7.11
N ILE A 53 1.47 7.52 -6.31
CA ILE A 53 1.68 7.71 -4.87
C ILE A 53 2.54 8.96 -4.61
N LYS A 54 3.65 9.11 -5.34
CA LYS A 54 4.53 10.27 -5.25
C LYS A 54 3.80 11.56 -5.64
N LYS A 55 3.02 11.54 -6.73
CA LYS A 55 2.21 12.69 -7.19
C LYS A 55 1.14 13.10 -6.16
N LYS A 56 0.61 12.15 -5.38
CA LYS A 56 -0.35 12.41 -4.30
C LYS A 56 0.31 12.74 -2.96
N ASN A 57 1.63 12.96 -2.94
CA ASN A 57 2.40 13.23 -1.73
C ASN A 57 2.14 12.20 -0.61
N PHE A 58 2.05 10.91 -0.98
CA PHE A 58 1.81 9.80 -0.06
C PHE A 58 0.51 9.91 0.76
N ASN A 59 -0.46 10.71 0.30
CA ASN A 59 -1.78 10.81 0.89
C ASN A 59 -2.63 9.59 0.49
N LEU A 60 -2.39 8.46 1.16
CA LEU A 60 -3.05 7.18 0.91
C LEU A 60 -3.87 6.75 2.12
N VAL A 61 -5.05 6.21 1.86
CA VAL A 61 -5.84 5.53 2.89
C VAL A 61 -5.07 4.28 3.33
N GLY A 62 -4.70 4.22 4.61
CA GLY A 62 -3.93 3.11 5.19
C GLY A 62 -2.46 3.43 5.49
N LEU A 63 -1.92 4.57 5.05
CA LEU A 63 -0.60 5.05 5.48
C LEU A 63 -0.74 5.94 6.71
N THR A 64 0.01 5.66 7.77
CA THR A 64 0.00 6.51 8.97
C THR A 64 0.84 7.77 8.79
N TYR A 65 0.61 8.79 9.62
CA TYR A 65 1.37 10.05 9.59
C TYR A 65 2.88 9.81 9.74
N VAL A 66 3.27 8.94 10.67
CA VAL A 66 4.68 8.60 10.95
C VAL A 66 5.34 7.93 9.74
N GLU A 67 4.65 7.00 9.09
CA GLU A 67 5.17 6.33 7.90
C GLU A 67 5.36 7.31 6.74
N ARG A 68 4.44 8.26 6.58
CA ARG A 68 4.57 9.30 5.57
C ARG A 68 5.79 10.18 5.83
N GLU A 69 6.05 10.56 7.08
CA GLU A 69 7.23 11.34 7.44
C GLU A 69 8.53 10.56 7.25
N MET A 70 8.57 9.27 7.60
CA MET A 70 9.73 8.41 7.33
C MET A 70 10.07 8.36 5.83
N ILE A 71 9.05 8.34 4.97
CA ILE A 71 9.23 8.28 3.52
C ILE A 71 9.65 9.65 2.94
N LEU A 72 9.11 10.76 3.48
CA LEU A 72 9.41 12.11 3.01
C LEU A 72 10.73 12.66 3.55
N GLY A 73 11.12 12.30 4.76
CA GLY A 73 12.34 12.78 5.42
C GLY A 73 13.59 11.95 5.11
N GLY A 74 13.47 10.88 4.31
CA GLY A 74 14.58 10.01 3.92
C GLY A 74 15.13 10.26 2.50
N ASP A 75 14.62 11.27 1.78
CA ASP A 75 15.15 11.77 0.48
C ASP A 75 16.13 12.92 0.72
#